data_AF-A0A522F2U3-F1
#
_entry.id   AF-A0A522F2U3-F1
#
_cell.length_a   1.000
_cell.length_b   1.000
_cell.length_c   1.000
_cell.angle_alpha   90.00
_cell.angle_beta   90.00
_cell.angle_gamma   90.00
#
_symmetry.space_group_name_H-M   'P 1'
#
loop_
_entity.id
_entity.type
_entity.pdbx_description
1 polymer ?
#
loop_
_entity_poly.entity_id
_entity_poly.type
_entity_poly.pdbx_seq_one_letter_code
_entity_poly.pdbx_strand_id
1 'polypeptide(L)'
;MSDSKAMLLFLDANIFFAAVASHSGGSAMIFELAKKYKVKLTTVTHILIEAERNILNKLGDNALEKHYENLLSTSPHIVSLGNVSLQAINSIRGIVPDKDIPVLMGAMLSKPDYLITLDKKDFLKNKNIHSLNLDFKISPPGEFLHEFARKNV
;
A
#
# COMPACT_ATOMS: atom_id res chain seq x y z
N MET A 1 21.29 16.60 15.25
CA MET A 1 20.93 16.05 13.94
C MET A 1 19.42 16.01 13.87
N SER A 2 18.77 16.74 12.95
CA SER A 2 17.31 16.65 12.84
C SER A 2 16.94 15.23 12.41
N ASP A 3 16.20 14.51 13.25
CA ASP A 3 15.64 13.21 12.87
C ASP A 3 14.65 13.44 11.72
N SER A 4 15.10 13.24 10.49
CA SER A 4 14.22 13.23 9.33
C SER A 4 13.17 12.13 9.55
N LYS A 5 11.90 12.53 9.58
CA LYS A 5 10.74 11.65 9.71
C LYS A 5 10.83 10.55 8.63
N ALA A 6 10.69 9.30 9.02
CA ALA A 6 10.65 8.18 8.09
C ALA A 6 9.43 8.30 7.17
N MET A 7 9.62 8.01 5.89
CA MET A 7 8.54 8.02 4.89
C MET A 7 7.64 6.81 5.09
N LEU A 8 6.33 7.00 5.18
CA LEU A 8 5.35 5.95 5.40
C LEU A 8 4.56 5.66 4.12
N LEU A 9 4.55 4.39 3.71
CA LEU A 9 3.82 3.93 2.53
C LEU A 9 2.72 2.96 2.93
N PHE A 10 1.47 3.29 2.58
CA PHE A 10 0.36 2.34 2.66
C PHE A 10 0.31 1.50 1.38
N LEU A 11 0.36 0.17 1.52
CA LEU A 11 0.39 -0.74 0.39
C LEU A 11 -0.96 -1.44 0.19
N ASP A 12 -1.43 -1.42 -1.06
CA ASP A 12 -2.58 -2.19 -1.55
C ASP A 12 -2.19 -3.65 -1.89
N ALA A 13 -3.17 -4.56 -1.99
CA ALA A 13 -2.98 -5.99 -2.23
C ALA A 13 -2.24 -6.26 -3.55
N ASN A 14 -2.54 -5.47 -4.58
CA ASN A 14 -1.89 -5.57 -5.89
C ASN A 14 -0.38 -5.24 -5.83
N ILE A 15 0.08 -4.50 -4.82
CA ILE A 15 1.52 -4.19 -4.65
C ILE A 15 2.26 -5.38 -4.08
N PHE A 16 1.72 -6.02 -3.04
CA PHE A 16 2.27 -7.26 -2.47
C PHE A 16 2.34 -8.35 -3.54
N PHE A 17 1.26 -8.54 -4.31
CA PHE A 17 1.22 -9.47 -5.42
C PHE A 17 2.29 -9.14 -6.48
N ALA A 18 2.35 -7.90 -6.95
CA ALA A 18 3.27 -7.50 -8.02
C ALA A 18 4.75 -7.59 -7.59
N ALA A 19 5.05 -7.39 -6.30
CA ALA A 19 6.41 -7.48 -5.77
C ALA A 19 7.00 -8.89 -5.92
N VAL A 20 6.20 -9.94 -5.74
CA VAL A 20 6.64 -11.33 -5.94
C VAL A 20 6.48 -11.80 -7.38
N ALA A 21 5.53 -11.22 -8.12
CA ALA A 21 5.33 -11.54 -9.55
C ALA A 21 6.48 -11.05 -10.44
N SER A 22 7.15 -9.95 -10.06
CA SER A 22 8.25 -9.37 -10.85
C SER A 22 9.33 -8.75 -9.96
N HIS A 23 10.44 -9.47 -9.81
CA HIS A 23 11.59 -9.05 -8.98
C HIS A 23 12.27 -7.76 -9.48
N SER A 24 12.19 -7.46 -10.78
CA SER A 24 12.69 -6.21 -11.37
C SER A 24 11.64 -5.09 -11.42
N GLY A 25 10.41 -5.37 -10.97
CA GLY A 25 9.29 -4.43 -11.03
C GLY A 25 9.36 -3.37 -9.92
N GLY A 26 8.66 -2.26 -10.14
CA GLY A 26 8.62 -1.15 -9.17
C GLY A 26 8.10 -1.55 -7.79
N SER A 27 7.12 -2.46 -7.73
CA SER A 27 6.62 -2.98 -6.45
C SER A 27 7.69 -3.73 -5.67
N ALA A 28 8.53 -4.55 -6.32
CA ALA A 28 9.64 -5.23 -5.65
C ALA A 28 10.68 -4.23 -5.15
N MET A 29 10.98 -3.19 -5.94
CA MET A 29 11.91 -2.13 -5.55
C MET A 29 11.44 -1.38 -4.30
N ILE A 30 10.12 -1.21 -4.07
CA ILE A 30 9.61 -0.60 -2.83
C ILE A 30 10.01 -1.41 -1.59
N PHE A 31 9.98 -2.75 -1.65
CA PHE A 31 10.45 -3.60 -0.54
C PHE A 31 11.96 -3.45 -0.33
N GLU A 32 12.73 -3.37 -1.40
CA GLU A 32 14.18 -3.11 -1.31
C GLU A 32 14.49 -1.74 -0.70
N LEU A 33 13.68 -0.72 -1.01
CA LEU A 33 13.82 0.59 -0.38
C LEU A 33 13.50 0.54 1.12
N ALA A 34 12.43 -0.17 1.51
CA ALA A 34 12.06 -0.35 2.92
C ALA A 34 13.15 -1.06 3.74
N LYS A 35 13.90 -1.99 3.12
CA LYS A 35 15.03 -2.67 3.77
C LYS A 35 16.26 -1.78 3.95
N LYS A 36 16.50 -0.82 3.04
CA LYS A 36 17.78 -0.08 2.96
C LYS A 36 17.69 1.37 3.44
N TYR A 37 16.52 1.98 3.40
CA TYR A 37 16.31 3.41 3.69
C TYR A 37 15.28 3.62 4.80
N LYS A 38 15.10 4.86 5.24
CA LYS A 38 14.05 5.25 6.20
C LYS A 38 12.64 5.25 5.56
N VAL A 39 12.23 4.11 5.01
CA VAL A 39 10.90 3.88 4.42
C VAL A 39 10.20 2.80 5.25
N LYS A 40 9.02 3.11 5.78
CA LYS A 40 8.17 2.19 6.54
C LYS A 40 6.97 1.80 5.71
N LEU A 41 6.58 0.53 5.79
CA LEU A 41 5.39 -0.01 5.12
C LEU A 41 4.26 -0.13 6.13
N THR A 42 3.04 0.13 5.69
CA THR A 42 1.82 -0.08 6.48
C THR A 42 0.71 -0.64 5.59
N THR A 43 -0.21 -1.39 6.17
CA THR A 43 -1.39 -1.93 5.47
C THR A 43 -2.46 -2.35 6.48
N VAL A 44 -3.51 -3.05 6.07
CA VAL A 44 -4.52 -3.67 6.95
C VAL A 44 -4.55 -5.18 6.74
N THR A 45 -5.01 -5.94 7.73
CA THR A 45 -5.08 -7.41 7.67
C THR A 45 -5.85 -7.93 6.45
N HIS A 46 -6.95 -7.27 6.08
CA HIS A 46 -7.75 -7.68 4.92
C HIS A 46 -6.91 -7.65 3.63
N ILE A 47 -6.07 -6.65 3.46
CA ILE A 47 -5.23 -6.51 2.26
C ILE A 47 -4.20 -7.63 2.19
N LEU A 48 -3.59 -8.01 3.32
CA LEU A 48 -2.65 -9.13 3.37
C LEU A 48 -3.32 -10.46 3.01
N ILE A 49 -4.50 -10.74 3.60
CA ILE A 49 -5.27 -11.95 3.28
C ILE A 49 -5.61 -12.01 1.79
N GLU A 50 -5.99 -10.87 1.20
CA GLU A 50 -6.28 -10.80 -0.23
C GLU A 50 -5.03 -11.03 -1.08
N ALA A 51 -3.90 -10.43 -0.70
CA ALA A 51 -2.62 -10.61 -1.37
C ALA A 51 -2.18 -12.09 -1.31
N GLU A 52 -2.15 -12.70 -0.13
CA GLU A 52 -1.80 -14.11 0.09
C GLU A 52 -2.66 -15.03 -0.78
N ARG A 53 -3.99 -14.86 -0.73
CA ARG A 53 -4.92 -15.65 -1.56
C ARG A 53 -4.63 -15.48 -3.05
N ASN A 54 -4.39 -14.26 -3.50
CA ASN A 54 -4.13 -13.97 -4.91
C ASN A 54 -2.78 -14.56 -5.37
N ILE A 55 -1.75 -14.47 -4.53
CA ILE A 55 -0.41 -15.02 -4.80
C ILE A 55 -0.49 -16.53 -4.86
N LEU A 56 -1.07 -17.18 -3.86
CA LEU A 56 -1.23 -18.63 -3.83
C LEU A 56 -1.98 -19.13 -5.06
N ASN A 57 -3.14 -18.54 -5.37
CA ASN A 57 -4.00 -19.00 -6.46
C ASN A 57 -3.41 -18.80 -7.85
N LYS A 58 -2.54 -17.79 -8.05
CA LYS A 58 -2.07 -17.40 -9.39
C LYS A 58 -0.59 -17.67 -9.63
N LEU A 59 0.23 -17.71 -8.59
CA LEU A 59 1.70 -17.82 -8.66
C LEU A 59 2.25 -19.04 -7.91
N GLY A 60 1.46 -19.67 -7.04
CA GLY A 60 1.81 -20.89 -6.31
C GLY A 60 2.67 -20.66 -5.06
N ASP A 61 3.00 -21.77 -4.39
CA ASP A 61 3.62 -21.78 -3.06
C ASP A 61 4.98 -21.07 -3.00
N ASN A 62 5.83 -21.26 -4.01
CA ASN A 62 7.15 -20.63 -4.07
C ASN A 62 7.07 -19.09 -4.07
N ALA A 63 6.01 -18.52 -4.67
CA ALA A 63 5.81 -17.07 -4.66
C ALA A 63 5.21 -16.60 -3.32
N LEU A 64 4.41 -17.45 -2.67
CA LEU A 64 3.87 -17.18 -1.34
C LEU A 64 4.97 -17.19 -0.27
N GLU A 65 5.93 -18.11 -0.36
CA GLU A 65 7.10 -18.12 0.52
C GLU A 65 7.90 -16.81 0.43
N LYS A 66 8.20 -16.35 -0.79
CA LYS A 66 8.84 -15.05 -1.03
C LYS A 66 8.03 -13.88 -0.50
N HIS A 67 6.71 -13.97 -0.54
CA HIS A 67 5.84 -12.96 0.05
C HIS A 67 6.05 -12.89 1.57
N TYR A 68 6.09 -14.03 2.25
CA TYR A 68 6.38 -14.09 3.68
C TYR A 68 7.79 -13.59 4.01
N GLU A 69 8.81 -13.92 3.22
CA GLU A 69 10.16 -13.36 3.38
C GLU A 69 10.15 -11.82 3.29
N ASN A 70 9.40 -11.26 2.34
CA ASN A 70 9.22 -9.82 2.21
C ASN A 70 8.50 -9.22 3.43
N LEU A 71 7.48 -9.88 3.97
CA LEU A 71 6.80 -9.44 5.20
C LEU A 71 7.72 -9.51 6.42
N LEU A 72 8.49 -10.58 6.60
CA LEU A 72 9.43 -10.72 7.71
C LEU A 72 10.52 -9.64 7.66
N SER A 73 11.11 -9.43 6.48
CA SER A 73 12.22 -8.49 6.29
C SER A 73 11.82 -7.01 6.37
N THR A 74 10.57 -6.67 6.08
CA THR A 74 10.08 -5.28 6.12
C THR A 74 9.13 -4.97 7.27
N SER A 75 8.57 -6.00 7.91
CA SER A 75 7.65 -5.93 9.04
C SER A 75 6.59 -4.80 8.91
N PRO A 76 5.71 -4.84 7.88
CA PRO A 76 4.73 -3.78 7.67
C PRO A 76 3.85 -3.58 8.90
N HIS A 77 3.58 -2.33 9.27
CA HIS A 77 2.64 -2.03 10.33
C HIS A 77 1.22 -2.38 9.90
N ILE A 78 0.50 -3.13 10.74
CA ILE A 78 -0.89 -3.54 10.46
C ILE A 78 -1.85 -2.63 11.21
N VAL A 79 -2.56 -1.82 10.46
CA VAL A 79 -3.57 -0.88 10.95
C VAL A 79 -4.82 -1.67 11.32
N SER A 80 -5.31 -1.47 12.54
CA SER A 80 -6.57 -2.06 12.98
C SER A 80 -7.76 -1.25 12.47
N LEU A 81 -8.69 -1.91 11.79
CA LEU A 81 -9.98 -1.34 11.39
C LEU A 81 -11.10 -1.62 12.41
N GLY A 82 -10.81 -2.33 13.51
CA GLY A 82 -11.84 -2.83 14.44
C GLY A 82 -12.64 -1.74 15.17
N ASN A 83 -12.07 -0.54 15.30
CA ASN A 83 -12.70 0.60 15.97
C ASN A 83 -13.28 1.63 15.00
N VAL A 84 -13.29 1.35 13.69
CA VAL A 84 -13.85 2.27 12.69
C VAL A 84 -15.37 2.31 12.84
N SER A 85 -15.92 3.50 13.03
CA SER A 85 -17.37 3.67 13.13
C SER A 85 -18.07 3.43 11.79
N LEU A 86 -19.33 2.97 11.84
CA LEU A 86 -20.17 2.85 10.65
C LEU A 86 -20.35 4.20 9.93
N GLN A 87 -20.36 5.30 10.69
CA GLN A 87 -20.42 6.65 10.14
C GLN A 87 -19.17 6.96 9.29
N ALA A 88 -17.98 6.61 9.78
CA ALA A 88 -16.74 6.78 9.02
C ALA A 88 -16.75 5.92 7.74
N ILE A 89 -17.18 4.66 7.82
CA ILE A 89 -17.33 3.80 6.63
C ILE A 89 -18.32 4.40 5.63
N ASN A 90 -19.48 4.84 6.11
CA ASN A 90 -20.52 5.42 5.26
C ASN A 90 -20.10 6.75 4.62
N SER A 91 -19.22 7.51 5.26
CA SER A 91 -18.69 8.77 4.69
C SER A 91 -17.86 8.57 3.42
N ILE A 92 -17.30 7.37 3.22
CA ILE A 92 -16.51 7.03 2.03
C ILE A 92 -17.22 6.00 1.11
N ARG A 93 -18.41 5.56 1.49
CA ARG A 93 -19.19 4.60 0.69
C ARG A 93 -19.59 5.25 -0.63
N GLY A 94 -19.45 4.50 -1.73
CA GLY A 94 -19.74 4.99 -3.08
C GLY A 94 -18.63 5.85 -3.69
N ILE A 95 -17.59 6.21 -2.92
CA ILE A 95 -16.36 6.82 -3.47
C ILE A 95 -15.53 5.73 -4.14
N VAL A 96 -15.37 4.59 -3.47
CA VAL A 96 -14.74 3.38 -3.96
C VAL A 96 -15.72 2.21 -3.92
N PRO A 97 -15.50 1.13 -4.69
CA PRO A 97 -16.24 -0.11 -4.50
C PRO A 97 -16.16 -0.60 -3.06
N ASP A 98 -17.21 -1.28 -2.58
CA ASP A 98 -17.27 -1.76 -1.20
C ASP A 98 -16.07 -2.64 -0.80
N LYS A 99 -15.53 -3.42 -1.75
CA LYS A 99 -14.33 -4.25 -1.56
C LYS A 99 -13.06 -3.42 -1.26
N ASP A 100 -13.02 -2.16 -1.70
CA ASP A 100 -11.85 -1.28 -1.61
C ASP A 100 -11.96 -0.28 -0.44
N ILE A 101 -13.09 -0.27 0.28
CA ILE A 101 -13.27 0.49 1.52
C ILE A 101 -12.13 0.23 2.53
N PRO A 102 -11.69 -1.02 2.78
CA PRO A 102 -10.58 -1.30 3.71
C PRO A 102 -9.26 -0.63 3.29
N VAL A 103 -9.02 -0.48 1.98
CA VAL A 103 -7.82 0.17 1.43
C VAL A 103 -7.85 1.66 1.72
N LEU A 104 -8.94 2.33 1.35
CA LEU A 104 -9.07 3.78 1.56
C LEU A 104 -9.12 4.12 3.06
N MET A 105 -9.90 3.37 3.85
CA MET A 105 -10.01 3.59 5.30
C MET A 105 -8.69 3.34 6.03
N GLY A 106 -7.97 2.26 5.67
CA GLY A 106 -6.67 1.96 6.25
C GLY A 106 -5.64 3.07 6.00
N ALA A 107 -5.62 3.64 4.79
CA ALA A 107 -4.76 4.78 4.47
C ALA A 107 -5.17 6.04 5.23
N MET A 108 -6.46 6.36 5.31
CA MET A 108 -6.95 7.52 6.08
C MET A 108 -6.59 7.43 7.58
N LEU A 109 -6.67 6.24 8.17
CA LEU A 109 -6.31 6.02 9.58
C LEU A 109 -4.80 6.07 9.82
N SER A 110 -4.00 5.50 8.92
CA SER A 110 -2.53 5.47 9.08
C SER A 110 -1.82 6.75 8.67
N LYS A 111 -2.48 7.63 7.91
CA LYS A 111 -1.93 8.89 7.41
C LYS A 111 -0.54 8.71 6.78
N PRO A 112 -0.42 7.84 5.76
CA PRO A 112 0.85 7.62 5.08
C PRO A 112 1.28 8.88 4.33
N ASP A 113 2.52 8.93 3.84
CA ASP A 113 2.90 9.94 2.85
C ASP A 113 2.35 9.54 1.46
N TYR A 114 2.28 8.23 1.18
CA TYR A 114 1.71 7.67 -0.05
C TYR A 114 0.84 6.43 0.21
N LEU A 115 -0.31 6.36 -0.47
CA LEU A 115 -0.96 5.09 -0.80
C LEU A 115 -0.43 4.62 -2.16
N ILE A 116 0.20 3.44 -2.16
CA ILE A 116 0.77 2.83 -3.35
C ILE A 116 -0.22 1.79 -3.87
N THR A 117 -0.63 1.94 -5.13
CA THR A 117 -1.55 1.01 -5.80
C THR A 117 -1.31 0.94 -7.30
N LEU A 118 -1.65 -0.19 -7.91
CA LEU A 118 -1.74 -0.36 -9.36
C LEU A 118 -3.17 -0.22 -9.90
N ASP A 119 -4.17 0.02 -9.03
CA ASP A 119 -5.56 0.19 -9.44
C ASP A 119 -5.76 1.55 -10.12
N LYS A 120 -5.84 1.50 -11.45
CA LYS A 120 -6.04 2.68 -12.28
C LYS A 120 -7.44 3.27 -12.17
N LYS A 121 -8.46 2.43 -12.02
CA LYS A 121 -9.85 2.84 -12.19
C LYS A 121 -10.41 3.36 -10.89
N ASP A 122 -10.30 2.55 -9.85
CA ASP A 122 -10.99 2.80 -8.59
C ASP A 122 -10.15 3.68 -7.66
N PHE A 123 -8.84 3.84 -7.93
CA PHE A 123 -7.95 4.76 -7.19
C PHE A 123 -7.31 5.84 -8.07
N LEU A 124 -6.32 5.50 -8.91
CA LEU A 124 -5.44 6.50 -9.52
C LEU A 124 -6.19 7.54 -10.38
N LYS A 125 -7.20 7.10 -11.14
CA LYS A 125 -8.02 7.99 -11.99
C LYS A 125 -9.39 8.32 -11.38
N ASN A 126 -9.64 7.92 -10.14
CA ASN A 126 -10.94 8.12 -9.50
C ASN A 126 -11.07 9.56 -8.99
N LYS A 127 -11.82 10.38 -9.76
CA LYS A 127 -12.06 11.80 -9.43
C LYS A 127 -12.77 11.99 -8.08
N ASN A 128 -13.59 11.02 -7.64
CA ASN A 128 -14.30 11.12 -6.37
C ASN A 128 -13.31 11.03 -5.20
N ILE A 129 -12.28 10.18 -5.30
CA ILE A 129 -11.21 10.15 -4.29
C ILE A 129 -10.41 11.45 -4.30
N HIS A 130 -10.08 11.99 -5.47
CA HIS A 130 -9.35 13.26 -5.56
C HIS A 130 -10.15 14.46 -5.02
N SER A 131 -11.46 14.31 -4.85
CA SER A 131 -12.31 15.31 -4.18
C SER A 131 -12.25 15.21 -2.65
N LEU A 132 -11.80 14.09 -2.11
CA LEU A 132 -11.44 13.98 -0.70
C LEU A 132 -10.15 14.77 -0.50
N ASN A 133 -10.16 15.72 0.44
CA ASN A 133 -8.96 16.45 0.84
C ASN A 133 -8.04 15.53 1.66
N LEU A 134 -7.40 14.57 0.99
CA LEU A 134 -6.53 13.57 1.60
C LEU A 134 -5.19 14.18 1.98
N ASP A 135 -4.71 13.87 3.18
CA ASP A 135 -3.40 14.30 3.68
C ASP A 135 -2.23 13.51 3.05
N PHE A 136 -2.49 12.65 2.06
CA PHE A 136 -1.54 11.74 1.46
C PHE A 136 -1.72 11.63 -0.06
N LYS A 137 -0.64 11.26 -0.76
CA LYS A 137 -0.66 11.06 -2.21
C LYS A 137 -1.09 9.65 -2.58
N ILE A 138 -1.76 9.48 -3.71
CA ILE A 138 -2.04 8.17 -4.31
C ILE A 138 -1.14 8.04 -5.54
N SER A 139 -0.31 7.01 -5.60
CA SER A 139 0.72 6.91 -6.64
C SER A 139 0.99 5.46 -7.08
N PRO A 140 1.24 5.20 -8.38
CA PRO A 140 1.79 3.93 -8.80
C PRO A 140 3.27 3.80 -8.38
N PRO A 141 3.82 2.58 -8.25
CA PRO A 141 5.19 2.37 -7.80
C PRO A 141 6.24 3.17 -8.60
N GLY A 142 6.12 3.20 -9.93
CA GLY A 142 7.11 3.88 -10.78
C GLY A 142 7.18 5.38 -10.54
N GLU A 143 6.04 6.04 -10.34
CA GLU A 143 5.98 7.48 -10.08
C GLU A 143 6.51 7.80 -8.69
N PHE A 144 6.12 7.01 -7.69
CA PHE A 144 6.67 7.10 -6.34
C PHE A 144 8.21 6.97 -6.35
N LEU A 145 8.75 5.94 -7.01
CA LEU A 145 10.20 5.69 -7.07
C LEU A 145 10.96 6.86 -7.72
N HIS A 146 10.38 7.45 -8.77
CA HIS A 146 10.95 8.61 -9.44
C HIS A 146 10.98 9.85 -8.55
N GLU A 147 9.91 10.11 -7.81
CA GLU A 147 9.88 11.18 -6.80
C GLU A 147 10.86 10.91 -5.65
N PHE A 148 10.95 9.66 -5.18
CA PHE A 148 11.83 9.26 -4.10
C PHE A 148 13.31 9.48 -4.47
N ALA A 149 13.71 9.06 -5.67
CA ALA A 149 15.07 9.24 -6.15
C ALA A 149 15.48 10.71 -6.20
N ARG A 150 14.61 11.61 -6.69
CA ARG A 150 14.90 13.05 -6.75
C ARG A 150 15.07 13.74 -5.40
N LYS A 151 14.47 13.19 -4.33
CA LYS A 151 14.55 13.75 -2.98
C LYS A 151 15.73 13.23 -2.16
N ASN A 152 16.38 12.15 -2.61
CA ASN A 152 17.43 11.43 -1.89
C ASN A 152 18.73 11.30 -2.70
N VAL A 153 18.83 12.03 -3.81
CA VAL A 153 20.07 12.30 -4.57
C VAL A 153 20.43 13.76 -4.31
#